data_AF-B8L041-F1
#
_entry.id   AF-B8L041-F1
#
_cell.length_a   1.000
_cell.length_b   1.000
_cell.length_c   1.000
_cell.angle_alpha   90.00
_cell.angle_beta   90.00
_cell.angle_gamma   90.00
#
_symmetry.space_group_name_H-M   'P 1'
#
loop_
_entity.id
_entity.type
_entity.pdbx_description
1 polymer ?
#
loop_
_entity_poly.entity_id
_entity_poly.type
_entity_poly.pdbx_seq_one_letter_code
_entity_poly.pdbx_strand_id
1 'polypeptide(L)'
;MNPIILKKIGADRNQLPDDSIDHVAVFLPDYGLTFTATSIVESDVPHADCESAAKALDLLGHTDWDLPTIEELQLLIDRSRYSPAINTDFFKDIQNDWYWSKTPAAWSSASAWGVDFNLGYVSYDHRGSHGFALAVRRAGQ
;
A
#
# COMPACT_ATOMS: atom_id res chain seq x y z
N MET A 1 7.52 10.29 17.04
CA MET A 1 7.72 9.56 15.77
C MET A 1 8.55 10.46 14.89
N ASN A 2 9.67 9.96 14.36
CA ASN A 2 10.38 10.69 13.32
C ASN A 2 9.51 10.73 12.07
N PRO A 3 9.54 11.82 11.27
CA PRO A 3 8.85 11.85 10.00
C PRO A 3 9.40 10.75 9.09
N ILE A 4 8.50 9.95 8.52
CA ILE A 4 8.87 8.90 7.56
C ILE A 4 9.35 9.58 6.28
N ILE A 5 10.53 9.20 5.82
CA ILE A 5 11.07 9.69 4.55
C ILE A 5 10.41 8.91 3.42
N LEU A 6 9.86 9.61 2.43
CA LEU A 6 9.29 9.04 1.21
C LEU A 6 10.08 9.54 0.00
N LYS A 7 10.29 8.67 -0.99
CA LYS A 7 10.98 8.99 -2.24
C LYS A 7 10.19 8.51 -3.44
N LYS A 8 10.04 9.37 -4.45
CA LYS A 8 9.34 9.06 -5.70
C LYS A 8 10.24 8.24 -6.62
N ILE A 9 9.72 7.14 -7.17
CA ILE A 9 10.43 6.29 -8.14
C ILE A 9 9.70 6.32 -9.49
N GLY A 10 10.40 6.72 -10.54
CA GLY A 10 9.90 6.75 -11.92
C GLY A 10 9.87 5.37 -12.57
N ALA A 11 9.15 5.25 -13.69
CA ALA A 11 9.08 4.00 -14.47
C ALA A 11 10.45 3.56 -15.02
N ASP A 12 11.38 4.50 -15.17
CA ASP A 12 12.79 4.26 -15.54
C ASP A 12 13.64 3.70 -14.38
N ARG A 13 13.04 3.52 -13.20
CA ARG A 13 13.64 3.06 -11.93
C ARG A 13 14.55 4.08 -11.25
N ASN A 14 14.59 5.32 -11.74
CA ASN A 14 15.35 6.38 -11.09
C ASN A 14 14.51 7.06 -10.00
N GLN A 15 15.20 7.57 -8.98
CA GLN A 15 14.57 8.47 -8.02
C GLN A 15 14.21 9.77 -8.73
N LEU A 16 12.97 10.22 -8.56
CA LEU A 16 12.46 11.48 -9.09
C LEU A 16 12.53 12.60 -8.04
N PRO A 17 12.58 13.86 -8.48
CA PRO A 17 12.37 15.02 -7.61
C PRO A 17 10.99 14.99 -6.92
N ASP A 18 10.88 15.64 -5.76
CA ASP A 18 9.66 15.62 -4.94
C ASP A 18 8.47 16.32 -5.61
N ASP A 19 8.70 17.24 -6.55
CA ASP A 19 7.66 17.94 -7.32
C ASP A 19 7.19 17.17 -8.57
N SER A 20 7.83 16.03 -8.90
CA SER A 20 7.41 15.19 -10.02
C SER A 20 6.08 14.49 -9.74
N ILE A 21 5.29 14.27 -10.80
CA ILE A 21 4.02 13.53 -10.74
C ILE A 21 4.07 12.19 -11.51
N ASP A 22 5.19 11.89 -12.16
CA ASP A 22 5.36 10.75 -13.07
C ASP A 22 5.84 9.47 -12.36
N HIS A 23 5.89 9.49 -11.03
CA HIS A 23 6.30 8.33 -10.24
C HIS A 23 5.24 7.24 -10.26
N VAL A 24 5.71 6.00 -10.30
CA VAL A 24 4.86 4.79 -10.31
C VAL A 24 4.97 4.00 -9.00
N ALA A 25 6.01 4.30 -8.20
CA ALA A 25 6.24 3.70 -6.91
C ALA A 25 6.81 4.70 -5.90
N VAL A 26 6.69 4.36 -4.62
CA VAL A 26 7.13 5.16 -3.47
C VAL A 26 8.09 4.32 -2.63
N PHE A 27 9.33 4.78 -2.49
CA PHE A 27 10.36 4.11 -1.70
C PHE A 27 10.47 4.71 -0.30
N LEU A 28 10.44 3.83 0.71
CA LEU A 28 10.63 4.11 2.13
C LEU A 28 12.04 3.62 2.52
N PRO A 29 13.08 4.46 2.43
CA PRO A 29 14.47 4.05 2.62
C PRO A 29 14.76 3.49 4.01
N ASP A 30 14.12 4.06 5.05
CA ASP A 30 14.34 3.65 6.45
C ASP A 30 13.89 2.21 6.73
N TYR A 31 13.02 1.66 5.87
CA TYR A 31 12.45 0.31 6.01
C TYR A 31 12.86 -0.63 4.87
N GLY A 32 13.51 -0.12 3.82
CA GLY A 32 13.82 -0.90 2.61
C GLY A 32 12.55 -1.39 1.89
N LEU A 33 11.46 -0.62 1.96
CA LEU A 33 10.16 -0.97 1.36
C LEU A 33 9.88 -0.09 0.15
N THR A 34 9.37 -0.68 -0.92
CA THR A 34 8.85 0.05 -2.08
C THR A 34 7.38 -0.29 -2.24
N PHE A 35 6.51 0.72 -2.19
CA PHE A 35 5.08 0.57 -2.44
C PHE A 35 4.70 1.02 -3.85
N THR A 36 3.61 0.51 -4.39
CA THR A 36 2.96 1.10 -5.57
C THR A 36 2.46 2.50 -5.23
N ALA A 37 2.54 3.43 -6.19
CA ALA A 37 2.05 4.79 -5.98
C ALA A 37 0.52 4.90 -6.03
N THR A 38 -0.15 3.91 -6.64
CA THR A 38 -1.61 3.83 -6.80
C THR A 38 -2.11 2.46 -6.33
N SER A 39 -3.44 2.33 -6.17
CA SER A 39 -4.07 1.02 -6.01
C SER A 39 -3.70 0.08 -7.17
N ILE A 40 -3.50 -1.20 -6.86
CA ILE A 40 -3.22 -2.27 -7.84
C ILE A 40 -4.50 -2.93 -8.40
N VAL A 41 -5.65 -2.52 -7.89
CA VAL A 41 -6.99 -2.95 -8.33
C VAL A 41 -7.81 -1.72 -8.71
N GLU A 42 -8.59 -1.84 -9.78
CA GLU A 42 -9.39 -0.72 -10.36
C GLU A 42 -10.67 -0.41 -9.56
N SER A 43 -11.16 -1.37 -8.78
CA SER A 43 -12.34 -1.25 -7.91
C SER A 43 -12.12 -2.05 -6.63
N ASP A 44 -13.00 -1.87 -5.65
CA ASP A 44 -12.97 -2.62 -4.41
C ASP A 44 -13.30 -4.10 -4.68
N VAL A 45 -12.41 -5.00 -4.26
CA VAL A 45 -12.51 -6.44 -4.50
C VAL A 45 -12.23 -7.24 -3.23
N PRO A 46 -12.66 -8.51 -3.17
CA PRO A 46 -12.30 -9.41 -2.08
C PRO A 46 -10.79 -9.51 -1.84
N HIS A 47 -10.41 -9.82 -0.59
CA HIS A 47 -9.01 -9.93 -0.14
C HIS A 47 -8.16 -10.86 -1.03
N ALA A 48 -8.73 -11.99 -1.48
CA ALA A 48 -8.04 -12.95 -2.32
C ALA A 48 -7.68 -12.41 -3.72
N ASP A 49 -8.52 -11.52 -4.26
CA ASP A 49 -8.28 -10.88 -5.55
C ASP A 49 -7.17 -9.83 -5.43
N CYS A 50 -7.14 -9.07 -4.33
CA CYS A 50 -6.03 -8.19 -3.99
C CYS A 50 -4.70 -8.95 -3.86
N GLU A 51 -4.70 -10.10 -3.18
CA GLU A 51 -3.51 -10.95 -3.06
C GLU A 51 -3.03 -11.47 -4.41
N SER A 52 -3.97 -11.88 -5.27
CA SER A 52 -3.68 -12.36 -6.62
C SER A 52 -3.14 -11.24 -7.51
N ALA A 53 -3.72 -10.05 -7.44
CA ALA A 53 -3.27 -8.87 -8.17
C ALA A 53 -1.83 -8.48 -7.77
N ALA A 54 -1.51 -8.50 -6.47
CA ALA A 54 -0.16 -8.20 -6.00
C ALA A 54 0.87 -9.19 -6.56
N LYS A 55 0.58 -10.50 -6.52
CA LYS A 55 1.47 -11.55 -7.03
C LYS A 55 1.61 -11.59 -8.55
N ALA A 56 0.63 -11.05 -9.27
CA ALA A 56 0.66 -10.94 -10.73
C ALA A 56 1.33 -9.65 -11.23
N LEU A 57 1.66 -8.72 -10.32
CA LEU A 57 2.21 -7.42 -10.67
C LEU A 57 3.62 -7.54 -11.25
N ASP A 58 3.81 -7.02 -12.45
CA ASP A 58 5.12 -6.72 -13.04
C ASP A 58 5.27 -5.19 -13.10
N LEU A 59 6.10 -4.67 -12.20
CA LEU A 59 6.34 -3.23 -12.09
C LEU A 59 7.82 -3.00 -11.80
N LEU A 60 8.42 -2.02 -12.49
CA LEU A 60 9.86 -1.72 -12.39
C LEU A 60 10.77 -2.91 -12.75
N GLY A 61 10.29 -3.86 -13.56
CA GLY A 61 11.01 -5.08 -13.93
C GLY A 61 11.14 -6.08 -12.77
N HIS A 62 10.22 -6.00 -11.81
CA HIS A 62 10.15 -6.83 -10.63
C HIS A 62 8.80 -7.53 -10.56
N THR A 63 8.82 -8.81 -10.22
CA THR A 63 7.64 -9.68 -10.04
C THR A 63 7.52 -10.24 -8.62
N ASP A 64 8.41 -9.82 -7.72
CA ASP A 64 8.45 -10.17 -6.28
C ASP A 64 7.59 -9.23 -5.43
N TRP A 65 6.49 -8.73 -6.01
CA TRP A 65 5.51 -7.90 -5.32
C TRP A 65 4.53 -8.75 -4.50
N ASP A 66 4.10 -8.22 -3.37
CA ASP A 66 3.16 -8.90 -2.47
C ASP A 66 2.28 -7.88 -1.75
N LEU A 67 1.21 -8.34 -1.11
CA LEU A 67 0.46 -7.49 -0.19
C LEU A 67 1.33 -7.11 1.03
N PRO A 68 1.16 -5.90 1.58
CA PRO A 68 1.86 -5.47 2.77
C PRO A 68 1.37 -6.22 4.00
N THR A 69 2.24 -6.39 5.00
CA THR A 69 1.75 -6.70 6.35
C THR A 69 1.07 -5.47 6.93
N ILE A 70 0.26 -5.66 7.98
CA ILE A 70 -0.38 -4.53 8.65
C ILE A 70 0.65 -3.56 9.24
N GLU A 71 1.79 -4.06 9.71
CA GLU A 71 2.89 -3.26 10.24
C GLU A 71 3.55 -2.38 9.16
N GLU A 72 3.59 -2.84 7.92
CA GLU A 72 4.10 -2.08 6.79
C GLU A 72 3.05 -1.08 6.28
N LEU A 73 1.80 -1.50 6.15
CA LEU A 73 0.72 -0.65 5.65
C LEU A 73 0.43 0.53 6.60
N GLN A 74 0.49 0.31 7.91
CA GLN A 74 0.30 1.38 8.89
C GLN A 74 1.39 2.46 8.85
N LEU A 75 2.57 2.19 8.26
CA LEU A 75 3.60 3.21 8.05
C LEU A 75 3.12 4.31 7.11
N LEU A 76 2.14 4.02 6.25
CA LEU A 76 1.61 4.99 5.30
C LEU A 76 0.58 5.94 5.92
N ILE A 77 0.12 5.68 7.14
CA ILE A 77 -0.91 6.49 7.80
C ILE A 77 -0.34 7.87 8.16
N ASP A 78 -0.93 8.92 7.60
CA ASP A 78 -0.65 10.31 7.93
C ASP A 78 -1.75 10.86 8.86
N ARG A 79 -1.44 10.93 10.16
CA ARG A 79 -2.38 11.43 11.19
C ARG A 79 -2.61 12.95 11.16
N SER A 80 -1.88 13.69 10.33
CA SER A 80 -2.16 15.10 10.09
C SER A 80 -3.25 15.31 9.03
N ARG A 81 -3.65 14.24 8.35
CA ARG A 81 -4.61 14.24 7.23
C ARG A 81 -5.81 13.34 7.52
N TYR A 82 -6.88 13.57 6.78
CA TYR A 82 -8.07 12.73 6.74
C TYR A 82 -8.66 12.80 5.33
N SER A 83 -9.34 11.74 4.90
CA SER A 83 -10.02 11.65 3.59
C SER A 83 -9.15 12.05 2.37
N PRO A 84 -8.00 11.39 2.11
CA PRO A 84 -7.46 10.23 2.82
C PRO A 84 -6.36 10.59 3.84
N ALA A 85 -6.21 9.76 4.86
CA ALA A 85 -5.17 9.80 5.90
C ALA A 85 -3.86 9.15 5.41
N ILE A 86 -3.38 9.58 4.25
CA ILE A 86 -2.14 9.16 3.60
C ILE A 86 -1.57 10.36 2.82
N ASN A 87 -0.26 10.38 2.59
CA ASN A 87 0.37 11.45 1.84
C ASN A 87 0.02 11.38 0.33
N THR A 88 -0.94 12.20 -0.10
CA THR A 88 -1.42 12.22 -1.49
C THR A 88 -0.43 12.77 -2.52
N ASP A 89 0.67 13.40 -2.08
CA ASP A 89 1.72 13.86 -3.00
C ASP A 89 2.56 12.68 -3.50
N PHE A 90 2.58 11.59 -2.74
CA PHE A 90 3.29 10.34 -3.03
C PHE A 90 2.33 9.22 -3.45
N PHE A 91 1.15 9.13 -2.84
CA PHE A 91 0.17 8.11 -3.18
C PHE A 91 -1.00 8.74 -3.94
N LYS A 92 -1.07 8.44 -5.23
CA LYS A 92 -2.00 9.03 -6.19
C LYS A 92 -3.26 8.19 -6.30
N ASP A 93 -4.38 8.85 -6.57
CA ASP A 93 -5.68 8.22 -6.81
C ASP A 93 -6.06 7.18 -5.74
N ILE A 94 -5.70 7.45 -4.49
CA ILE A 94 -6.04 6.62 -3.33
C ILE A 94 -7.47 6.92 -2.91
N GLN A 95 -8.28 5.87 -2.83
CA GLN A 95 -9.64 5.93 -2.36
C GLN A 95 -9.66 6.14 -0.84
N ASN A 96 -10.63 6.92 -0.35
CA ASN A 96 -10.83 7.16 1.08
C ASN A 96 -11.54 5.96 1.72
N ASP A 97 -10.94 4.78 1.63
CA ASP A 97 -11.59 3.49 1.87
C ASP A 97 -10.62 2.46 2.48
N TRP A 98 -11.07 1.21 2.56
CA TRP A 98 -10.37 0.06 3.09
C TRP A 98 -9.25 -0.44 2.16
N TYR A 99 -8.06 -0.63 2.72
CA TYR A 99 -6.92 -1.23 2.04
C TYR A 99 -6.46 -2.49 2.78
N TRP A 100 -6.41 -3.59 2.04
CA TRP A 100 -6.08 -4.91 2.57
C TRP A 100 -4.59 -5.08 2.86
N SER A 101 -4.29 -5.75 3.97
CA SER A 101 -2.97 -6.32 4.26
C SER A 101 -3.01 -7.85 4.12
N LYS A 102 -1.85 -8.51 4.05
CA LYS A 102 -1.75 -9.97 4.14
C LYS A 102 -1.78 -10.52 5.57
N THR A 103 -1.80 -9.65 6.59
CA THR A 103 -1.76 -10.10 7.98
C THR A 103 -3.09 -10.77 8.37
N PRO A 104 -3.09 -12.07 8.73
CA PRO A 104 -4.32 -12.76 9.11
C PRO A 104 -4.82 -12.33 10.50
N ALA A 105 -6.13 -12.39 10.72
CA ALA A 105 -6.66 -12.28 12.07
C ALA A 105 -6.41 -13.59 12.84
N ALA A 106 -5.72 -13.52 13.98
CA ALA A 106 -5.31 -14.72 14.73
C ALA A 106 -6.50 -15.59 15.19
N TRP A 107 -7.66 -14.98 15.42
CA TRP A 107 -8.87 -15.66 15.89
C TRP A 107 -9.82 -16.12 14.77
N SER A 108 -9.55 -15.78 13.50
CA SER A 108 -10.44 -16.09 12.39
C SER A 108 -9.66 -16.23 11.08
N SER A 109 -9.65 -17.43 10.51
CA SER A 109 -9.10 -17.66 9.16
C SER A 109 -9.88 -16.92 8.06
N ALA A 110 -11.13 -16.56 8.34
CA ALA A 110 -12.00 -15.82 7.43
C ALA A 110 -11.78 -14.31 7.48
N SER A 111 -10.86 -13.80 8.32
CA SER A 111 -10.61 -12.37 8.49
C SER A 111 -9.15 -12.01 8.27
N ALA A 112 -8.90 -10.76 7.88
CA ALA A 112 -7.57 -10.20 7.71
C ALA A 112 -7.56 -8.75 8.22
N TRP A 113 -6.38 -8.26 8.57
CA TRP A 113 -6.18 -6.87 8.96
C TRP A 113 -6.07 -5.96 7.73
N GLY A 114 -6.42 -4.69 7.92
CA GLY A 114 -6.29 -3.65 6.91
C GLY A 114 -6.28 -2.26 7.53
N VAL A 115 -6.15 -1.27 6.67
CA VAL A 115 -6.20 0.16 7.04
C VAL A 115 -7.36 0.80 6.31
N ASP A 116 -8.23 1.48 7.06
CA ASP A 116 -9.19 2.44 6.51
C ASP A 116 -8.49 3.79 6.35
N PHE A 117 -8.22 4.21 5.12
CA PHE A 117 -7.58 5.50 4.85
C PHE A 117 -8.54 6.68 4.93
N ASN A 118 -9.84 6.52 5.16
CA ASN A 118 -10.70 7.67 5.46
C ASN A 118 -10.24 8.40 6.74
N LEU A 119 -9.90 7.64 7.78
CA LEU A 119 -9.48 8.15 9.09
C LEU A 119 -8.12 7.63 9.57
N GLY A 120 -7.48 6.73 8.83
CA GLY A 120 -6.19 6.13 9.19
C GLY A 120 -6.30 5.13 10.34
N TYR A 121 -7.37 4.32 10.36
CA TYR A 121 -7.59 3.31 11.39
C TYR A 121 -7.14 1.93 10.93
N VAL A 122 -6.41 1.26 11.81
CA VAL A 122 -6.07 -0.16 11.67
C VAL A 122 -7.20 -0.98 12.29
N SER A 123 -7.78 -1.89 11.52
CA SER A 123 -8.82 -2.81 12.00
C SER A 123 -8.72 -4.14 11.23
N TYR A 124 -9.71 -5.00 11.39
CA TYR A 124 -9.89 -6.21 10.60
C TYR A 124 -11.27 -6.23 9.96
N ASP A 125 -11.38 -6.97 8.86
CA ASP A 125 -12.67 -7.29 8.24
C ASP A 125 -12.64 -8.72 7.68
N HIS A 126 -13.80 -9.23 7.29
CA HIS A 126 -13.96 -10.52 6.63
C HIS A 126 -13.29 -10.49 5.25
N ARG A 127 -12.54 -11.53 4.89
CA ARG A 127 -11.78 -11.61 3.63
C ARG A 127 -12.68 -11.57 2.38
N GLY A 128 -13.96 -11.86 2.54
CA GLY A 128 -14.98 -11.71 1.48
C GLY A 128 -15.55 -10.30 1.34
N SER A 129 -15.25 -9.39 2.28
CA SER A 129 -15.55 -7.96 2.13
C SER A 129 -14.66 -7.36 1.05
N HIS A 130 -15.13 -6.26 0.45
CA HIS A 130 -14.42 -5.61 -0.62
C HIS A 130 -13.46 -4.53 -0.08
N GLY A 131 -12.35 -4.34 -0.77
CA GLY A 131 -11.40 -3.27 -0.49
C GLY A 131 -10.35 -3.14 -1.58
N PHE A 132 -9.47 -2.17 -1.42
CA PHE A 132 -8.38 -1.88 -2.34
C PHE A 132 -7.07 -2.50 -1.84
N ALA A 133 -6.00 -2.33 -2.62
CA ALA A 133 -4.68 -2.78 -2.24
C ALA A 133 -3.58 -1.90 -2.82
N LEU A 134 -2.55 -1.66 -2.02
CA LEU A 134 -1.22 -1.27 -2.49
C LEU A 134 -0.36 -2.53 -2.45
N ALA A 135 0.53 -2.72 -3.44
CA ALA A 135 1.54 -3.76 -3.35
C ALA A 135 2.80 -3.20 -2.71
N VAL A 136 3.54 -4.05 -2.01
CA VAL A 136 4.85 -3.75 -1.44
C VAL A 136 5.89 -4.74 -1.92
N ARG A 137 7.09 -4.23 -2.16
CA ARG A 137 8.31 -4.98 -2.44
C ARG A 137 9.33 -4.69 -1.35
N ARG A 138 10.03 -5.73 -0.88
CA ARG A 138 11.03 -5.66 0.20
C ARG A 138 12.42 -5.80 -0.39
N ALA A 139 13.32 -4.87 -0.12
CA ALA A 139 14.69 -4.97 -0.58
C ALA A 139 15.41 -6.11 0.15
N GLY A 140 15.69 -7.23 -0.53
CA GLY A 140 16.55 -8.31 -0.03
C GLY A 140 15.84 -9.59 0.44
N GLN A 141 14.74 -9.98 -0.20
CA GLN A 141 14.24 -11.37 -0.13
C GLN A 141 14.67 -12.17 -1.36
#